data_AF-A0A2P2DEL0-F1
#
_entry.id   AF-A0A2P2DEL0-F1
#
_cell.length_a   1.000
_cell.length_b   1.000
_cell.length_c   1.000
_cell.angle_alpha   90.00
_cell.angle_beta   90.00
_cell.angle_gamma   90.00
#
_symmetry.space_group_name_H-M   'P 1'
#
loop_
_entity.id
_entity.type
_entity.pdbx_description
1 polymer ?
#
loop_
_entity_poly.entity_id
_entity_poly.type
_entity_poly.pdbx_seq_one_letter_code
_entity_poly.pdbx_strand_id
1 'polypeptide(L)'
;MMYGIKLGQKRNLVSDLYGKPFKSHTFEDGYSYDAYKLDEHILVVESENKRPDLVWAIQIQGNKNPKFYGLNEINLGDPIEKVVSVFGKPDEIRKAFDEETKEELSTIQYYSYDRSRNFSIEVQNQKVSSIKLSFKGPASVKETLDINETFRILKDKHIYQIAQLLDQNFILKEKDKKEFKISGNPIQILNSKNEISNRIFYLQNSLINLNPNEILENLDLRNNEQYIFGKYLKFKSGEEFIHLFFLKTYEGWTLKEVNIETTIKSSE
;
A
#
# COMPACT_ATOMS: atom_id res chain seq x y z
N MET A 1 0.94 3.73 0.34
CA MET A 1 1.96 2.66 0.22
C MET A 1 3.18 3.18 -0.53
N MET A 2 4.38 2.91 0.00
CA MET A 2 5.68 3.07 -0.69
C MET A 2 6.55 1.88 -0.29
N TYR A 3 7.41 1.37 -1.18
CA TYR A 3 8.25 0.19 -0.89
C TYR A 3 7.44 -1.06 -0.49
N GLY A 4 6.17 -1.17 -0.93
CA GLY A 4 5.27 -2.22 -0.47
C GLY A 4 4.87 -2.12 1.01
N ILE A 5 5.29 -1.07 1.70
CA ILE A 5 4.94 -0.77 3.08
C ILE A 5 3.74 0.17 3.09
N LYS A 6 2.78 -0.13 3.94
CA LYS A 6 1.60 0.70 4.18
C LYS A 6 1.81 1.51 5.45
N LEU A 7 1.11 2.65 5.58
CA LEU A 7 1.00 3.28 6.91
C LEU A 7 0.32 2.28 7.86
N GLY A 8 0.23 2.47 9.16
CA GLY A 8 -0.41 1.58 10.15
C GLY A 8 -0.05 0.08 10.13
N GLN A 9 0.91 -0.35 9.31
CA GLN A 9 1.49 -1.68 9.26
C GLN A 9 2.32 -1.91 10.52
N LYS A 10 2.39 -3.14 11.04
CA LYS A 10 3.33 -3.44 12.11
C LYS A 10 4.77 -3.22 11.64
N ARG A 11 5.52 -2.44 12.40
CA ARG A 11 6.90 -2.05 12.08
C ARG A 11 7.86 -3.24 12.01
N ASN A 12 7.65 -4.28 12.82
CA ASN A 12 8.48 -5.48 12.79
C ASN A 12 8.49 -6.19 11.42
N LEU A 13 7.39 -6.10 10.67
CA LEU A 13 7.30 -6.71 9.34
C LEU A 13 8.12 -5.96 8.28
N VAL A 14 8.48 -4.70 8.54
CA VAL A 14 9.42 -3.97 7.66
C VAL A 14 10.80 -4.61 7.76
N SER A 15 11.22 -5.00 8.96
CA SER A 15 12.51 -5.67 9.17
C SER A 15 12.56 -7.07 8.54
N ASP A 16 11.43 -7.77 8.43
CA ASP A 16 11.35 -9.03 7.70
C ASP A 16 11.57 -8.83 6.18
N LEU A 17 11.20 -7.66 5.65
CA LEU A 17 11.34 -7.32 4.23
C LEU A 17 12.72 -6.76 3.88
N TYR A 18 13.28 -5.92 4.75
CA TYR A 18 14.47 -5.11 4.45
C TYR A 18 15.68 -5.43 5.34
N GLY A 19 15.56 -6.43 6.22
CA GLY A 19 16.60 -6.81 7.17
C GLY A 19 16.64 -5.89 8.40
N LYS A 20 17.80 -5.80 9.05
CA LYS A 20 17.96 -4.90 10.20
C LYS A 20 18.23 -3.46 9.73
N PRO A 21 17.65 -2.44 10.39
CA PRO A 21 17.99 -1.05 10.10
C PRO A 21 19.47 -0.78 10.38
N PHE A 22 20.09 0.08 9.58
CA PHE A 22 21.48 0.50 9.80
C PHE A 22 21.58 1.61 10.85
N LYS A 23 20.48 2.33 11.09
CA LYS A 23 20.37 3.36 12.13
C LYS A 23 18.93 3.38 12.65
N SER A 24 18.78 3.43 13.96
CA SER A 24 17.50 3.62 14.62
C SER A 24 17.67 4.64 15.74
N HIS A 25 16.61 5.38 16.05
CA HIS A 25 16.60 6.30 17.17
C HIS A 25 15.18 6.46 17.71
N THR A 26 15.10 6.71 19.02
CA THR A 26 13.88 7.12 19.70
C THR A 26 14.17 8.47 20.35
N PHE A 27 13.40 9.47 19.96
CA PHE A 27 13.46 10.83 20.50
C PHE A 27 12.80 10.89 21.88
N GLU A 28 13.06 11.98 22.61
CA GLU A 28 12.56 12.18 23.98
C GLU A 28 11.02 12.20 24.08
N ASP A 29 10.34 12.64 23.03
CA ASP A 29 8.88 12.67 22.94
C ASP A 29 8.25 11.29 22.63
N GLY A 30 9.09 10.26 22.47
CA GLY A 30 8.70 8.88 22.15
C GLY A 30 8.51 8.63 20.65
N TYR A 31 8.72 9.64 19.80
CA TYR A 31 8.81 9.42 18.36
C TYR A 31 10.03 8.55 18.04
N SER A 32 9.96 7.71 17.01
CA SER A 32 11.12 6.89 16.65
C SER A 32 11.19 6.60 15.17
N TYR A 33 12.39 6.31 14.69
CA TYR A 33 12.62 5.90 13.31
C TYR A 33 13.56 4.70 13.20
N ASP A 34 13.37 3.95 12.13
CA ASP A 34 14.31 2.95 11.59
C ASP A 34 14.69 3.39 10.18
N ALA A 35 16.00 3.48 9.92
CA ALA A 35 16.56 3.78 8.62
C ALA A 35 17.23 2.53 8.05
N TYR A 36 16.92 2.22 6.80
CA TYR A 36 17.44 1.11 6.02
C TYR A 36 18.27 1.67 4.86
N LYS A 37 19.51 1.21 4.75
CA LYS A 37 20.44 1.65 3.70
C LYS A 37 20.23 0.76 2.51
N LEU A 38 19.88 1.37 1.39
CA LEU A 38 19.72 0.72 0.10
C LEU A 38 20.77 1.30 -0.85
N ASP A 39 20.87 0.77 -2.06
CA ASP A 39 22.02 1.04 -2.95
C ASP A 39 22.25 2.54 -3.20
N GLU A 40 21.17 3.29 -3.52
CA GLU A 40 21.27 4.70 -3.93
C GLU A 40 20.33 5.65 -3.18
N HIS A 41 19.76 5.18 -2.07
CA HIS A 41 18.85 5.94 -1.23
C HIS A 41 18.72 5.26 0.14
N ILE A 42 18.08 5.96 1.05
CA ILE A 42 17.65 5.42 2.34
C ILE A 42 16.13 5.28 2.33
N LEU A 43 15.64 4.24 2.98
CA LEU A 43 14.25 4.08 3.37
C LEU A 43 14.17 4.34 4.87
N VAL A 44 13.31 5.26 5.28
CA VAL A 44 13.07 5.59 6.69
C VAL A 44 11.62 5.26 7.01
N VAL A 45 11.42 4.56 8.11
CA VAL A 45 10.10 4.23 8.65
C VAL A 45 10.02 4.81 10.04
N GLU A 46 8.97 5.57 10.31
CA GLU A 46 8.80 6.31 11.55
C GLU A 46 7.56 5.83 12.30
N SER A 47 7.55 5.95 13.63
CA SER A 47 6.43 5.61 14.50
C SER A 47 6.18 6.73 15.51
N GLU A 48 4.89 6.98 15.80
CA GLU A 48 4.48 7.93 16.84
C GLU A 48 4.46 7.26 18.23
N ASN A 49 4.67 8.05 19.27
CA ASN A 49 4.77 7.60 20.66
C ASN A 49 3.57 6.78 21.17
N LYS A 50 2.35 7.08 20.71
CA LYS A 50 1.12 6.37 21.11
C LYS A 50 0.99 4.99 20.47
N ARG A 51 1.60 4.78 19.31
CA ARG A 51 1.54 3.55 18.52
C ARG A 51 2.93 3.21 17.97
N PRO A 52 3.91 2.93 18.86
CA PRO A 52 5.29 2.66 18.47
C PRO A 52 5.42 1.33 17.68
N ASP A 53 4.39 0.48 17.76
CA ASP A 53 4.28 -0.78 17.03
C ASP A 53 3.96 -0.60 15.54
N LEU A 54 3.47 0.58 15.14
CA LEU A 54 2.94 0.84 13.81
C LEU A 54 3.81 1.80 12.98
N VAL A 55 3.80 1.60 11.68
CA VAL A 55 4.36 2.53 10.69
C VAL A 55 3.49 3.78 10.63
N TRP A 56 3.99 4.90 11.11
CA TRP A 56 3.31 6.20 11.07
C TRP A 56 3.70 7.04 9.86
N ALA A 57 4.95 6.94 9.43
CA ALA A 57 5.42 7.57 8.21
C ALA A 57 6.43 6.67 7.50
N ILE A 58 6.50 6.85 6.19
CA ILE A 58 7.47 6.21 5.32
C ILE A 58 8.13 7.32 4.53
N GLN A 59 9.45 7.35 4.48
CA GLN A 59 10.22 8.29 3.69
C GLN A 59 11.26 7.56 2.87
N ILE A 60 11.46 8.00 1.64
CA ILE A 60 12.59 7.60 0.81
C ILE A 60 13.38 8.84 0.45
N GLN A 61 14.70 8.77 0.53
CA GLN A 61 15.57 9.91 0.24
C GLN A 61 16.87 9.45 -0.41
N GLY A 62 17.25 10.11 -1.51
CA GLY A 62 18.46 9.79 -2.27
C GLY A 62 18.32 10.13 -3.75
N ASN A 63 19.10 9.45 -4.58
CA ASN A 63 19.21 9.81 -6.00
C ASN A 63 18.19 9.10 -6.88
N LYS A 64 17.94 7.82 -6.62
CA LYS A 64 16.97 6.99 -7.36
C LYS A 64 16.45 5.85 -6.50
N ASN A 65 15.27 5.36 -6.84
CA ASN A 65 14.74 4.10 -6.33
C ASN A 65 14.31 3.17 -7.48
N PRO A 66 14.13 1.85 -7.22
CA PRO A 66 13.55 0.96 -8.21
C PRO A 66 12.19 1.46 -8.70
N LYS A 67 11.88 1.23 -9.98
CA LYS A 67 10.63 1.68 -10.58
C LYS A 67 9.42 1.17 -9.77
N PHE A 68 8.45 2.04 -9.52
CA PHE A 68 7.22 1.77 -8.77
C PHE A 68 7.38 1.58 -7.26
N TYR A 69 8.54 1.90 -6.69
CA TYR A 69 8.76 1.84 -5.25
C TYR A 69 8.44 3.14 -4.52
N GLY A 70 8.32 4.27 -5.24
CA GLY A 70 7.86 5.52 -4.66
C GLY A 70 6.32 5.61 -4.55
N LEU A 71 5.78 6.82 -4.70
CA LEU A 71 4.37 7.13 -4.43
C LEU A 71 3.61 7.42 -5.72
N ASN A 72 2.54 6.65 -6.01
CA ASN A 72 1.73 6.76 -7.23
C ASN A 72 2.59 6.96 -8.50
N GLU A 73 3.55 6.06 -8.73
CA GLU A 73 4.48 6.08 -9.87
C GLU A 73 5.53 7.20 -9.90
N ILE A 74 5.51 8.12 -8.94
CA ILE A 74 6.59 9.07 -8.69
C ILE A 74 7.72 8.35 -7.95
N ASN A 75 8.94 8.55 -8.42
CA ASN A 75 10.17 8.00 -7.87
C ASN A 75 11.19 9.13 -7.65
N LEU A 76 12.19 8.88 -6.81
CA LEU A 76 13.39 9.69 -6.69
C LEU A 76 14.04 9.88 -8.06
N GLY A 77 14.48 11.11 -8.33
CA GLY A 77 15.06 11.53 -9.60
C GLY A 77 14.03 11.95 -10.67
N ASP A 78 12.73 11.68 -10.47
CA ASP A 78 11.69 12.19 -11.37
C ASP A 78 11.67 13.73 -11.35
N PRO A 79 11.34 14.39 -12.48
CA PRO A 79 11.22 15.84 -12.54
C PRO A 79 9.96 16.33 -11.80
N ILE A 80 10.02 17.52 -11.22
CA ILE A 80 8.89 18.08 -10.46
C ILE A 80 7.62 18.25 -11.32
N GLU A 81 7.77 18.49 -12.62
CA GLU A 81 6.65 18.63 -13.55
C GLU A 81 5.80 17.35 -13.59
N LYS A 82 6.43 16.18 -13.47
CA LYS A 82 5.73 14.89 -13.38
C LYS A 82 4.91 14.80 -12.09
N VAL A 83 5.46 15.26 -10.97
CA VAL A 83 4.75 15.30 -9.69
C VAL A 83 3.49 16.15 -9.79
N VAL A 84 3.62 17.36 -10.33
CA VAL A 84 2.49 18.30 -10.48
C VAL A 84 1.47 17.75 -11.46
N SER A 85 1.90 17.06 -12.53
CA SER A 85 1.00 16.38 -13.46
C SER A 85 0.20 15.25 -12.80
N VAL A 86 0.78 14.51 -11.87
CA VAL A 86 0.14 13.35 -11.22
C VAL A 86 -0.76 13.78 -10.05
N PHE A 87 -0.30 14.73 -9.24
CA PHE A 87 -0.96 15.10 -7.99
C PHE A 87 -1.71 16.43 -8.04
N GLY A 88 -1.47 17.24 -9.06
CA GLY A 88 -1.96 18.62 -9.15
C GLY A 88 -1.05 19.59 -8.39
N LYS A 89 -1.60 20.77 -8.09
CA LYS A 89 -0.89 21.82 -7.37
C LYS A 89 -0.65 21.43 -5.90
N PRO A 90 0.55 21.68 -5.33
CA PRO A 90 0.80 21.49 -3.90
C PRO A 90 -0.01 22.45 -3.04
N ASP A 91 -0.24 22.05 -1.79
CA ASP A 91 -0.87 22.86 -0.76
C ASP A 91 0.03 24.04 -0.35
N GLU A 92 1.34 23.83 -0.38
CA GLU A 92 2.36 24.82 -0.02
C GLU A 92 3.70 24.48 -0.72
N ILE A 93 4.46 25.51 -1.09
CA ILE A 93 5.85 25.38 -1.52
C ILE A 93 6.71 26.20 -0.56
N ARG A 94 7.70 25.55 0.06
CA ARG A 94 8.64 26.19 1.00
C ARG A 94 10.07 26.07 0.51
N LYS A 95 10.86 27.10 0.78
CA LYS A 95 12.32 27.07 0.62
C LYS A 95 12.94 26.25 1.73
N ALA A 96 14.02 25.54 1.42
CA ALA A 96 14.81 24.86 2.44
C ALA A 96 15.86 25.81 3.03
N PHE A 97 16.15 25.63 4.31
CA PHE A 97 17.18 26.37 5.03
C PHE A 97 18.08 25.38 5.74
N ASP A 98 19.38 25.66 5.74
CA ASP A 98 20.34 24.88 6.50
C ASP A 98 20.11 25.07 8.01
N GLU A 99 20.11 23.97 8.78
CA GLU A 99 19.72 24.01 10.19
C GLU A 99 20.75 24.74 11.08
N GLU A 100 22.04 24.67 10.76
CA GLU A 100 23.10 25.31 11.53
C GLU A 100 23.27 26.78 11.15
N THR A 101 23.39 27.06 9.85
CA THR A 101 23.72 28.39 9.32
C THR A 101 22.50 29.27 9.09
N LYS A 102 21.29 28.68 9.01
CA LYS A 102 20.03 29.35 8.64
C LYS A 102 20.04 29.95 7.23
N GLU A 103 21.03 29.62 6.39
CA GLU A 103 21.10 30.10 5.02
C GLU A 103 20.12 29.34 4.12
N GLU A 104 19.59 30.04 3.10
CA GLU A 104 18.67 29.44 2.14
C GLU A 104 19.41 28.47 1.21
N LEU A 105 18.94 27.22 1.16
CA LEU A 105 19.42 26.21 0.23
C LEU A 105 18.69 26.38 -1.11
N SER A 106 19.19 27.31 -1.93
CA SER A 106 18.55 27.77 -3.18
C SER A 106 18.18 26.67 -4.19
N THR A 107 18.82 25.50 -4.11
CA THR A 107 18.55 24.36 -5.00
C THR A 107 17.50 23.39 -4.47
N ILE A 108 17.05 23.57 -3.22
CA ILE A 108 16.14 22.66 -2.53
C ILE A 108 14.81 23.34 -2.23
N GLN A 109 13.73 22.67 -2.60
CA GLN A 109 12.36 23.13 -2.38
C GLN A 109 11.50 22.00 -1.80
N TYR A 110 10.63 22.36 -0.88
CA TYR A 110 9.69 21.44 -0.25
C TYR A 110 8.27 21.69 -0.76
N TYR A 111 7.64 20.65 -1.29
CA TYR A 111 6.29 20.64 -1.81
C TYR A 111 5.40 19.86 -0.84
N SER A 112 4.54 20.57 -0.10
CA SER A 112 3.58 19.94 0.81
C SER A 112 2.30 19.58 0.06
N TYR A 113 1.86 18.34 0.24
CA TYR A 113 0.50 17.88 -0.05
C TYR A 113 -0.15 17.35 1.22
N ASP A 114 0.28 17.82 2.39
CA ASP A 114 -0.11 17.26 3.68
C ASP A 114 -1.60 17.47 3.98
N ARG A 115 -2.17 18.60 3.56
CA ARG A 115 -3.58 18.93 3.83
C ARG A 115 -4.51 18.14 2.93
N SER A 116 -4.10 17.91 1.69
CA SER A 116 -4.93 17.27 0.69
C SER A 116 -4.73 15.75 0.63
N ARG A 117 -3.51 15.25 0.88
CA ARG A 117 -3.10 13.88 0.51
C ARG A 117 -2.06 13.23 1.43
N ASN A 118 -1.75 13.81 2.59
CA ASN A 118 -0.90 13.19 3.62
C ASN A 118 0.54 12.85 3.18
N PHE A 119 1.10 13.60 2.23
CA PHE A 119 2.49 13.41 1.81
C PHE A 119 3.18 14.72 1.48
N SER A 120 4.50 14.64 1.36
CA SER A 120 5.34 15.74 0.91
C SER A 120 6.50 15.27 0.07
N ILE A 121 7.02 16.17 -0.75
CA ILE A 121 8.13 15.91 -1.65
C ILE A 121 9.19 16.98 -1.46
N GLU A 122 10.44 16.56 -1.33
CA GLU A 122 11.59 17.43 -1.48
C GLU A 122 12.13 17.31 -2.89
N VAL A 123 12.48 18.46 -3.47
CA VAL A 123 13.06 18.57 -4.79
C VAL A 123 14.42 19.25 -4.67
N GLN A 124 15.45 18.65 -5.24
CA GLN A 124 16.77 19.23 -5.41
C GLN A 124 17.07 19.36 -6.90
N ASN A 125 17.47 20.56 -7.35
CA ASN A 125 17.76 20.85 -8.77
C ASN A 125 16.61 20.41 -9.71
N GLN A 126 15.37 20.74 -9.34
CA GLN A 126 14.14 20.38 -10.07
C GLN A 126 13.85 18.87 -10.18
N LYS A 127 14.56 18.02 -9.42
CA LYS A 127 14.30 16.58 -9.34
C LYS A 127 13.94 16.15 -7.93
N VAL A 128 13.05 15.17 -7.81
CA VAL A 128 12.63 14.60 -6.53
C VAL A 128 13.84 13.99 -5.80
N SER A 129 14.19 14.52 -4.63
CA SER A 129 15.27 14.03 -3.75
C SER A 129 14.73 13.28 -2.54
N SER A 130 13.50 13.56 -2.13
CA SER A 130 12.82 12.87 -1.03
C SER A 130 11.31 12.78 -1.28
N ILE A 131 10.70 11.67 -0.86
CA ILE A 131 9.25 11.50 -0.79
C ILE A 131 8.92 11.01 0.60
N LYS A 132 8.05 11.72 1.32
CA LYS A 132 7.57 11.33 2.65
C LYS A 132 6.05 11.20 2.64
N LEU A 133 5.55 10.01 2.96
CA LEU A 133 4.14 9.71 3.20
C LEU A 133 3.94 9.61 4.72
N SER A 134 3.02 10.36 5.31
CA SER A 134 2.82 10.39 6.76
C SER A 134 1.34 10.32 7.12
N PHE A 135 0.99 9.61 8.19
CA PHE A 135 -0.36 9.68 8.71
C PHE A 135 -0.60 11.04 9.38
N LYS A 136 -1.56 11.82 8.90
CA LYS A 136 -1.96 13.13 9.48
C LYS A 136 -3.41 13.15 9.98
N GLY A 137 -4.01 11.97 10.13
CA GLY A 137 -5.40 11.80 10.53
C GLY A 137 -6.02 10.63 9.77
N PRO A 138 -7.11 10.05 10.29
CA PRO A 138 -7.82 9.00 9.58
C PRO A 138 -8.26 9.57 8.23
N ALA A 139 -7.90 8.89 7.15
CA ALA A 139 -8.64 9.09 5.91
C ALA A 139 -10.12 8.87 6.24
N SER A 140 -11.03 9.66 5.69
CA SER A 140 -12.46 9.35 5.77
C SER A 140 -12.68 8.05 4.98
N VAL A 141 -12.54 6.93 5.67
CA VAL A 141 -12.75 5.61 5.09
C VAL A 141 -14.24 5.41 4.98
N LYS A 142 -14.72 5.20 3.74
CA LYS A 142 -16.12 4.89 3.49
C LYS A 142 -16.59 3.76 4.41
N GLU A 143 -17.76 3.94 5.01
CA GLU A 143 -18.36 2.92 5.88
C GLU A 143 -18.62 1.59 5.17
N THR A 144 -18.83 1.64 3.85
CA THR A 144 -19.13 0.47 3.02
C THR A 144 -18.07 0.29 1.94
N LEU A 145 -17.72 -0.97 1.65
CA LEU A 145 -16.95 -1.31 0.46
C LEU A 145 -17.73 -0.95 -0.80
N ASP A 146 -17.10 -0.17 -1.68
CA ASP A 146 -17.59 0.11 -3.03
C ASP A 146 -17.21 -1.06 -3.96
N ILE A 147 -18.13 -2.02 -4.08
CA ILE A 147 -17.91 -3.27 -4.82
C ILE A 147 -17.62 -2.96 -6.30
N ASN A 148 -18.43 -2.11 -6.93
CA ASN A 148 -18.29 -1.83 -8.36
C ASN A 148 -16.94 -1.17 -8.66
N GLU A 149 -16.54 -0.19 -7.86
CA GLU A 149 -15.23 0.45 -8.00
C GLU A 149 -14.08 -0.54 -7.78
N THR A 150 -14.20 -1.43 -6.78
CA THR A 150 -13.18 -2.46 -6.50
C THR A 150 -12.97 -3.38 -7.69
N PHE A 151 -14.06 -3.89 -8.29
CA PHE A 151 -13.96 -4.77 -9.46
C PHE A 151 -13.57 -4.02 -10.74
N ARG A 152 -13.86 -2.72 -10.84
CA ARG A 152 -13.33 -1.86 -11.90
C ARG A 152 -11.80 -1.77 -11.82
N ILE A 153 -11.25 -1.49 -10.64
CA ILE A 153 -9.79 -1.44 -10.42
C ILE A 153 -9.12 -2.77 -10.83
N LEU A 154 -9.71 -3.91 -10.46
CA LEU A 154 -9.22 -5.22 -10.86
C LEU A 154 -9.21 -5.38 -12.40
N LYS A 155 -10.34 -5.07 -13.05
CA LYS A 155 -10.53 -5.22 -14.51
C LYS A 155 -9.62 -4.31 -15.32
N ASP A 156 -9.36 -3.10 -14.85
CA ASP A 156 -8.49 -2.12 -15.51
C ASP A 156 -7.00 -2.53 -15.46
N LYS A 157 -6.66 -3.58 -14.69
CA LYS A 157 -5.30 -4.13 -14.55
C LYS A 157 -4.25 -3.09 -14.12
N HIS A 158 -4.68 -2.03 -13.44
CA HIS A 158 -3.77 -1.01 -12.95
C HIS A 158 -3.01 -1.55 -11.73
N ILE A 159 -1.85 -2.16 -11.97
CA ILE A 159 -1.07 -2.92 -10.97
C ILE A 159 -0.87 -2.13 -9.67
N TYR A 160 -0.57 -0.84 -9.76
CA TYR A 160 -0.37 0.00 -8.58
C TYR A 160 -1.64 0.09 -7.70
N GLN A 161 -2.82 0.27 -8.30
CA GLN A 161 -4.10 0.33 -7.57
C GLN A 161 -4.48 -1.04 -7.00
N ILE A 162 -4.22 -2.11 -7.76
CA ILE A 162 -4.43 -3.49 -7.28
C ILE A 162 -3.51 -3.78 -6.09
N ALA A 163 -2.25 -3.38 -6.15
CA ALA A 163 -1.31 -3.51 -5.04
C ALA A 163 -1.77 -2.73 -3.79
N GLN A 164 -2.39 -1.55 -3.98
CA GLN A 164 -3.01 -0.81 -2.89
C GLN A 164 -4.25 -1.50 -2.31
N LEU A 165 -5.03 -2.22 -3.12
CA LEU A 165 -6.16 -3.00 -2.63
C LEU A 165 -5.71 -4.18 -1.76
N LEU A 166 -4.57 -4.82 -2.04
CA LEU A 166 -4.12 -5.99 -1.28
C LEU A 166 -3.71 -5.63 0.15
N ASP A 167 -4.18 -6.38 1.14
CA ASP A 167 -3.67 -6.30 2.51
C ASP A 167 -2.19 -6.72 2.57
N GLN A 168 -1.43 -6.15 3.51
CA GLN A 168 -0.01 -6.50 3.63
C GLN A 168 0.19 -8.00 3.94
N ASN A 169 -0.74 -8.61 4.69
CA ASN A 169 -0.70 -10.03 5.03
C ASN A 169 -1.78 -10.76 4.22
N PHE A 170 -1.93 -10.38 2.96
CA PHE A 170 -2.81 -11.04 2.03
C PHE A 170 -2.50 -12.54 1.99
N ILE A 171 -3.55 -13.36 1.99
CA ILE A 171 -3.45 -14.81 1.88
C ILE A 171 -4.31 -15.28 0.70
N LEU A 172 -3.71 -16.05 -0.20
CA LEU A 172 -4.43 -16.87 -1.16
C LEU A 172 -4.44 -18.32 -0.65
N LYS A 173 -5.63 -18.89 -0.48
CA LYS A 173 -5.85 -20.29 -0.13
C LYS A 173 -6.41 -21.02 -1.34
N GLU A 174 -5.63 -21.97 -1.86
CA GLU A 174 -6.04 -22.85 -2.95
C GLU A 174 -6.67 -24.15 -2.42
N LYS A 175 -7.30 -24.90 -3.32
CA LYS A 175 -8.10 -26.12 -3.07
C LYS A 175 -7.46 -27.15 -2.14
N ASP A 176 -6.14 -27.29 -2.18
CA ASP A 176 -5.36 -28.21 -1.34
C ASP A 176 -5.02 -27.64 0.05
N LYS A 177 -5.66 -26.55 0.47
CA LYS A 177 -5.29 -25.72 1.63
C LYS A 177 -3.87 -25.16 1.56
N LYS A 178 -3.27 -25.10 0.37
CA LYS A 178 -2.00 -24.41 0.16
C LYS A 178 -2.21 -22.92 0.32
N GLU A 179 -1.42 -22.32 1.20
CA GLU A 179 -1.45 -20.88 1.45
C GLU A 179 -0.29 -20.20 0.73
N PHE A 180 -0.61 -19.17 -0.05
CA PHE A 180 0.36 -18.27 -0.65
C PHE A 180 0.21 -16.89 -0.01
N LYS A 181 1.32 -16.32 0.43
CA LYS A 181 1.38 -15.00 1.09
C LYS A 181 2.22 -14.06 0.25
N ILE A 182 1.93 -12.77 0.35
CA ILE A 182 2.81 -11.75 -0.23
C ILE A 182 4.07 -11.66 0.64
N SER A 183 5.20 -12.07 0.10
CA SER A 183 6.52 -11.87 0.70
C SER A 183 7.33 -10.89 -0.15
N GLY A 184 7.23 -9.60 0.16
CA GLY A 184 7.92 -8.54 -0.60
C GLY A 184 7.00 -7.39 -1.01
N ASN A 185 7.45 -6.61 -2.00
CA ASN A 185 6.66 -5.53 -2.58
C ASN A 185 5.50 -6.13 -3.41
N PRO A 186 4.23 -5.82 -3.10
CA PRO A 186 3.08 -6.38 -3.83
C PRO A 186 3.12 -6.10 -5.34
N ILE A 187 3.67 -4.97 -5.77
CA ILE A 187 3.79 -4.62 -7.20
C ILE A 187 4.70 -5.61 -7.94
N GLN A 188 5.78 -6.06 -7.30
CA GLN A 188 6.65 -7.08 -7.91
C GLN A 188 5.97 -8.45 -7.95
N ILE A 189 5.29 -8.83 -6.87
CA ILE A 189 4.52 -10.08 -6.80
C ILE A 189 3.46 -10.11 -7.91
N LEU A 190 2.76 -9.00 -8.15
CA LEU A 190 1.78 -8.90 -9.23
C LEU A 190 2.39 -9.01 -10.64
N ASN A 191 3.68 -8.68 -10.80
CA ASN A 191 4.38 -8.75 -12.08
C ASN A 191 5.10 -10.09 -12.34
N SER A 192 5.26 -10.97 -11.35
CA SER A 192 6.19 -12.11 -11.45
C SER A 192 5.58 -13.45 -11.89
N LYS A 193 4.31 -13.48 -12.35
CA LYS A 193 3.62 -14.71 -12.82
C LYS A 193 3.67 -15.89 -11.83
N ASN A 194 3.59 -15.60 -10.53
CA ASN A 194 3.40 -16.58 -9.45
C ASN A 194 1.90 -16.91 -9.24
N GLU A 195 1.61 -17.79 -8.28
CA GLU A 195 0.27 -18.24 -7.91
C GLU A 195 -0.71 -17.10 -7.59
N ILE A 196 -0.27 -16.09 -6.83
CA ILE A 196 -1.08 -14.91 -6.49
C ILE A 196 -1.41 -14.13 -7.78
N SER A 197 -0.40 -13.80 -8.57
CA SER A 197 -0.62 -13.04 -9.82
C SER A 197 -1.42 -13.84 -10.85
N ASN A 198 -1.28 -15.17 -10.89
CA ASN A 198 -2.08 -16.06 -11.74
C ASN A 198 -3.55 -16.03 -11.33
N ARG A 199 -3.83 -16.12 -10.02
CA ARG A 199 -5.20 -16.04 -9.51
C ARG A 199 -5.81 -14.64 -9.68
N ILE A 200 -4.99 -13.59 -9.69
CA ILE A 200 -5.50 -12.24 -9.94
C ILE A 200 -5.73 -12.02 -11.44
N PHE A 201 -4.81 -12.39 -12.34
CA PHE A 201 -4.83 -11.93 -13.73
C PHE A 201 -4.96 -12.99 -14.84
N TYR A 202 -4.44 -14.19 -14.64
CA TYR A 202 -4.09 -15.06 -15.77
C TYR A 202 -4.99 -16.29 -15.91
N LEU A 203 -5.58 -16.78 -14.82
CA LEU A 203 -6.50 -17.90 -14.88
C LEU A 203 -7.86 -17.50 -15.48
N GLN A 204 -8.57 -18.46 -16.07
CA GLN A 204 -9.90 -18.22 -16.62
C GLN A 204 -10.87 -17.70 -15.55
N ASN A 205 -10.77 -18.24 -14.34
CA ASN A 205 -11.51 -17.86 -13.14
C ASN A 205 -10.70 -16.92 -12.22
N SER A 206 -9.87 -16.07 -12.83
CA SER A 206 -9.11 -15.06 -12.10
C SER A 206 -9.99 -13.93 -11.58
N LEU A 207 -9.51 -13.19 -10.58
CA LEU A 207 -10.28 -12.12 -9.94
C LEU A 207 -10.69 -11.02 -10.91
N ILE A 208 -9.86 -10.71 -11.92
CA ILE A 208 -10.20 -9.72 -12.94
C ILE A 208 -11.41 -10.13 -13.80
N ASN A 209 -11.72 -11.43 -13.90
CA ASN A 209 -12.80 -11.93 -14.73
C ASN A 209 -14.12 -12.04 -13.96
N LEU A 210 -14.11 -11.81 -12.64
CA LEU A 210 -15.32 -11.85 -11.83
C LEU A 210 -16.26 -10.68 -12.15
N ASN A 211 -17.55 -10.98 -12.18
CA ASN A 211 -18.59 -9.99 -12.38
C ASN A 211 -19.28 -9.68 -11.05
N PRO A 212 -19.26 -8.42 -10.55
CA PRO A 212 -19.91 -8.08 -9.29
C PRO A 212 -21.43 -8.36 -9.27
N ASN A 213 -22.08 -8.50 -10.43
CA ASN A 213 -23.49 -8.89 -10.50
C ASN A 213 -23.72 -10.40 -10.25
N GLU A 214 -22.67 -11.20 -10.20
CA GLU A 214 -22.70 -12.66 -9.98
C GLU A 214 -22.34 -13.04 -8.53
N ILE A 215 -22.35 -12.07 -7.62
CA ILE A 215 -22.15 -12.31 -6.19
C ILE A 215 -23.30 -13.15 -5.65
N LEU A 216 -22.99 -14.33 -5.13
CA LEU A 216 -23.94 -15.26 -4.50
C LEU A 216 -24.20 -14.92 -3.04
N GLU A 217 -23.17 -14.49 -2.30
CA GLU A 217 -23.27 -14.08 -0.91
C GLU A 217 -22.51 -12.76 -0.71
N ASN A 218 -23.12 -11.82 0.01
CA ASN A 218 -22.57 -10.50 0.28
C ASN A 218 -22.89 -10.14 1.73
N LEU A 219 -21.91 -10.31 2.62
CA LEU A 219 -22.10 -10.19 4.06
C LEU A 219 -21.17 -9.15 4.66
N ASP A 220 -21.72 -8.23 5.45
CA ASP A 220 -20.95 -7.34 6.29
C ASP A 220 -20.53 -8.08 7.57
N LEU A 221 -19.23 -8.11 7.86
CA LEU A 221 -18.69 -8.69 9.08
C LEU A 221 -18.67 -7.62 10.17
N ARG A 222 -19.35 -7.91 11.29
CA ARG A 222 -19.56 -6.98 12.39
C ARG A 222 -18.96 -7.50 13.69
N ASN A 223 -18.40 -6.59 14.50
CA ASN A 223 -17.99 -6.93 15.86
C ASN A 223 -19.19 -6.96 16.82
N ASN A 224 -18.96 -7.25 18.09
CA ASN A 224 -20.01 -7.32 19.11
C ASN A 224 -20.79 -6.00 19.29
N GLU A 225 -20.16 -4.87 18.95
CA GLU A 225 -20.73 -3.53 19.01
C GLU A 225 -21.39 -3.11 17.67
N GLN A 226 -21.60 -4.05 16.74
CA GLN A 226 -22.22 -3.86 15.42
C GLN A 226 -21.40 -3.01 14.42
N TYR A 227 -20.15 -2.66 14.73
CA TYR A 227 -19.27 -1.98 13.78
C TYR A 227 -18.84 -2.94 12.67
N ILE A 228 -18.99 -2.49 11.42
CA ILE A 228 -18.52 -3.23 10.25
C ILE A 228 -17.00 -3.11 10.20
N PHE A 229 -16.31 -4.24 10.34
CA PHE A 229 -14.86 -4.33 10.25
C PHE A 229 -14.38 -5.07 9.00
N GLY A 230 -15.28 -5.78 8.33
CA GLY A 230 -14.94 -6.57 7.15
C GLY A 230 -16.12 -6.84 6.26
N LYS A 231 -15.84 -7.43 5.10
CA LYS A 231 -16.85 -7.80 4.11
C LYS A 231 -16.48 -9.11 3.45
N TYR A 232 -17.47 -9.97 3.28
CA TYR A 232 -17.32 -11.26 2.64
C TYR A 232 -18.16 -11.29 1.36
N LEU A 233 -17.52 -11.69 0.26
CA LEU A 233 -18.16 -11.90 -1.03
C LEU A 233 -17.91 -13.34 -1.50
N LYS A 234 -18.95 -14.00 -2.01
CA LYS A 234 -18.84 -15.33 -2.61
C LYS A 234 -19.27 -15.30 -4.08
N PHE A 235 -18.48 -15.92 -4.93
CA PHE A 235 -18.75 -16.10 -6.35
C PHE A 235 -18.75 -17.58 -6.70
N LYS A 236 -19.45 -17.95 -7.77
CA LYS A 236 -19.25 -19.22 -8.45
C LYS A 236 -18.72 -18.95 -9.85
N SER A 237 -17.57 -19.54 -10.18
CA SER A 237 -16.92 -19.40 -11.49
C SER A 237 -16.53 -20.78 -12.00
N GLY A 238 -17.35 -21.32 -12.92
CA GLY A 238 -17.22 -22.70 -13.37
C GLY A 238 -17.50 -23.70 -12.24
N GLU A 239 -16.55 -24.59 -11.98
CA GLU A 239 -16.62 -25.60 -10.90
C GLU A 239 -16.04 -25.09 -9.55
N GLU A 240 -15.63 -23.82 -9.46
CA GLU A 240 -15.04 -23.24 -8.26
C GLU A 240 -15.99 -22.25 -7.56
N PHE A 241 -15.94 -22.25 -6.24
CA PHE A 241 -16.40 -21.14 -5.41
C PHE A 241 -15.20 -20.28 -5.00
N ILE A 242 -15.34 -18.97 -5.20
CA ILE A 242 -14.31 -17.99 -4.90
C ILE A 242 -14.83 -17.09 -3.79
N HIS A 243 -14.12 -17.10 -2.68
CA HIS A 243 -14.46 -16.38 -1.47
C HIS A 243 -13.47 -15.23 -1.30
N LEU A 244 -13.98 -13.99 -1.27
CA LEU A 244 -13.17 -12.80 -1.08
C LEU A 244 -13.49 -12.20 0.29
N PHE A 245 -12.46 -11.95 1.09
CA PHE A 245 -12.59 -11.29 2.38
C PHE A 245 -11.86 -9.96 2.35
N PHE A 246 -12.60 -8.89 2.60
CA PHE A 246 -12.08 -7.55 2.74
C PHE A 246 -12.08 -7.12 4.20
N LEU A 247 -11.10 -6.31 4.59
CA LEU A 247 -11.02 -5.66 5.91
C LEU A 247 -11.07 -4.15 5.76
N LYS A 248 -11.76 -3.49 6.69
CA LYS A 248 -11.74 -2.03 6.84
C LYS A 248 -10.50 -1.65 7.64
N THR A 249 -9.56 -0.95 7.01
CA THR A 249 -8.33 -0.44 7.62
C THR A 249 -8.34 1.09 7.67
N TYR A 250 -7.34 1.73 8.28
CA TYR A 250 -7.20 3.19 8.27
C TYR A 250 -6.85 3.77 6.88
N GLU A 251 -6.34 2.97 5.93
CA GLU A 251 -6.12 3.39 4.53
C GLU A 251 -7.35 3.18 3.65
N GLY A 252 -8.39 2.51 4.17
CA GLY A 252 -9.53 2.10 3.36
C GLY A 252 -9.79 0.59 3.45
N TRP A 253 -10.63 0.12 2.54
CA TRP A 253 -10.94 -1.30 2.41
C TRP A 253 -9.83 -2.03 1.67
N THR A 254 -9.30 -3.09 2.26
CA THR A 254 -8.25 -3.94 1.65
C THR A 254 -8.74 -5.37 1.46
N LEU A 255 -8.35 -6.01 0.36
CA LEU A 255 -8.54 -7.43 0.12
C LEU A 255 -7.55 -8.21 1.00
N LYS A 256 -8.08 -8.89 2.01
CA LYS A 256 -7.31 -9.64 3.00
C LYS A 256 -7.05 -11.07 2.59
N GLU A 257 -8.05 -11.74 2.05
CA GLU A 257 -7.96 -13.16 1.76
C GLU A 257 -8.78 -13.52 0.53
N VAL A 258 -8.24 -14.44 -0.26
CA VAL A 258 -8.97 -15.18 -1.28
C VAL A 258 -8.91 -16.65 -0.93
N ASN A 259 -10.07 -17.31 -0.84
CA ASN A 259 -10.16 -18.74 -0.67
C ASN A 259 -10.89 -19.37 -1.86
N ILE A 260 -10.33 -20.46 -2.38
CA ILE A 260 -10.82 -21.18 -3.55
C ILE A 260 -11.27 -22.58 -3.14
N GLU A 261 -12.56 -22.85 -3.29
CA GLU A 261 -13.15 -24.16 -3.04
C GLU A 261 -13.58 -24.80 -4.36
N THR A 262 -13.38 -26.11 -4.53
CA THR A 262 -13.92 -26.83 -5.70
C THR A 262 -15.22 -27.50 -5.31
N THR A 263 -16.18 -27.49 -6.24
CA THR A 263 -17.31 -28.40 -6.16
C THR A 263 -16.77 -29.82 -6.35
N ILE A 264 -16.68 -30.61 -5.28
CA ILE A 264 -16.43 -32.04 -5.42
C ILE A 264 -17.66 -32.58 -6.13
N LYS A 265 -17.52 -33.05 -7.38
CA LYS A 265 -18.54 -33.93 -7.95
C LYS A 265 -18.60 -35.13 -7.01
N SER A 266 -19.70 -35.26 -6.27
CA SER A 266 -20.05 -36.51 -5.63
C SER A 266 -20.02 -37.56 -6.73
N SER A 267 -19.00 -38.40 -6.72
CA SER A 267 -18.96 -39.60 -7.54
C SER A 267 -20.12 -40.48 -7.06
N GLU A 268 -21.20 -40.48 -7.85
CA GLU A 268 -22.23 -41.51 -7.82
C GLU A 268 -21.64 -42.89 -8.14
#